data_AF-A0A7V1C2L5-F1
#
_entry.id   AF-A0A7V1C2L5-F1
#
_cell.length_a   1.000
_cell.length_b   1.000
_cell.length_c   1.000
_cell.angle_alpha   90.00
_cell.angle_beta   90.00
_cell.angle_gamma   90.00
#
_symmetry.space_group_name_H-M   'P 1'
#
loop_
_entity.id
_entity.type
_entity.pdbx_description
1 polymer ?
#
loop_
_entity_poly.entity_id
_entity_poly.type
_entity_poly.pdbx_seq_one_letter_code
_entity_poly.pdbx_strand_id
1 'polypeptide(L)' 'MGKAREASLDLVEVSPTSSPPVCRIMDYGKWLYEQKRKVREGRKKSQHHTATLKEIRLRPETDKHDLSIKL' A
#
# COMPACT_ATOMS: atom_id res chain seq x y z
N MET A 1 -33.91 10.74 1.20
CA MET A 1 -33.25 10.28 2.45
C MET A 1 -33.70 8.88 2.92
N GLY A 2 -34.30 8.02 2.06
CA GLY A 2 -34.83 6.71 2.50
C GLY A 2 -33.85 5.54 2.34
N LYS A 3 -33.35 5.32 1.12
CA LYS A 3 -32.62 4.10 0.74
C LYS A 3 -31.38 3.74 1.58
N ALA A 4 -30.60 4.73 2.03
CA ALA A 4 -29.40 4.46 2.84
C ALA A 4 -29.75 4.07 4.28
N ARG A 5 -30.75 4.75 4.88
CA ARG A 5 -31.26 4.45 6.22
C ARG A 5 -31.98 3.11 6.26
N GLU A 6 -32.74 2.78 5.22
CA GLU A 6 -33.40 1.49 5.04
C GLU A 6 -32.40 0.33 4.97
N ALA A 7 -31.22 0.58 4.40
CA ALA A 7 -30.15 -0.41 4.29
C ALA A 7 -29.15 -0.39 5.46
N SER A 8 -29.33 0.49 6.45
CA SER A 8 -28.35 0.72 7.54
C SER A 8 -26.92 0.99 7.03
N LEU A 9 -26.80 1.69 5.90
CA LEU A 9 -25.54 2.06 5.25
C LEU A 9 -25.39 3.59 5.16
N ASP A 10 -24.16 4.06 4.95
CA ASP A 10 -23.87 5.50 4.86
C ASP A 10 -24.03 6.02 3.43
N LEU A 11 -24.46 7.27 3.29
CA LEU A 11 -24.41 8.00 2.03
C LEU A 11 -23.05 8.72 1.97
N VAL A 12 -22.13 8.22 1.14
CA VAL A 12 -20.76 8.74 1.03
C VAL A 12 -20.58 9.48 -0.30
N GLU A 13 -20.09 10.71 -0.24
CA GLU A 13 -19.71 11.51 -1.41
C GLU A 13 -18.38 11.02 -1.97
N VAL A 14 -18.39 10.42 -3.16
CA VAL A 14 -17.18 9.82 -3.76
C VAL A 14 -16.50 10.79 -4.74
N SER A 15 -17.28 11.68 -5.37
CA SER A 15 -16.75 12.69 -6.27
C SER A 15 -17.42 14.04 -5.99
N PRO A 16 -16.77 14.92 -5.22
CA PRO A 16 -17.28 16.27 -4.96
C PRO A 16 -17.01 17.23 -6.13
N THR A 17 -16.13 16.87 -7.07
CA THR A 17 -15.72 17.71 -8.21
C THR A 17 -16.62 17.54 -9.44
N SER A 18 -17.50 16.54 -9.44
CA SER A 18 -18.45 16.31 -10.54
C SER A 18 -19.70 17.19 -10.37
N SER A 19 -20.28 17.65 -11.48
CA SER A 19 -21.58 18.32 -11.49
C SER A 19 -22.60 17.42 -12.20
N PRO A 20 -23.56 16.79 -11.48
CA PRO A 20 -23.79 16.85 -10.03
C PRO A 20 -22.83 15.98 -9.19
N PRO A 21 -22.66 16.28 -7.89
CA PRO A 21 -21.82 15.49 -6.99
C PRO A 21 -22.33 14.05 -6.91
N VAL A 22 -21.40 13.09 -6.98
CA VAL A 22 -21.75 11.67 -7.04
C VAL A 22 -21.66 11.06 -5.64
N CYS A 23 -22.83 10.74 -5.07
CA CYS A 23 -22.96 10.05 -3.80
C CYS A 23 -23.21 8.55 -4.02
N ARG A 24 -22.52 7.69 -3.27
CA ARG A 24 -22.71 6.23 -3.28
C ARG A 24 -23.12 5.76 -1.88
N ILE A 25 -24.07 4.83 -1.83
CA ILE A 25 -24.46 4.17 -0.58
C ILE A 25 -23.42 3.08 -0.29
N MET A 26 -22.65 3.22 0.79
CA MET A 26 -21.64 2.25 1.22
C MET A 26 -21.36 2.39 2.72
N ASP A 27 -20.80 1.34 3.33
CA ASP A 27 -20.23 1.44 4.68
C ASP A 27 -18.85 2.13 4.60
N TYR A 28 -18.77 3.34 5.17
CA TYR A 28 -17.54 4.12 5.13
C TYR A 28 -16.39 3.48 5.94
N GLY A 29 -16.72 2.85 7.07
CA GLY A 29 -15.74 2.21 7.96
C GLY A 29 -15.08 1.00 7.30
N LYS A 30 -15.90 0.14 6.68
CA LYS A 30 -15.41 -1.01 5.91
C LYS A 30 -14.56 -0.57 4.72
N TRP A 31 -15.00 0.44 3.97
CA TRP A 31 -14.25 0.97 2.83
C TRP A 31 -12.89 1.54 3.26
N LEU A 32 -12.84 2.32 4.34
CA LEU A 32 -11.60 2.89 4.87
C LEU A 32 -10.62 1.80 5.31
N TYR A 33 -11.11 0.74 5.94
CA TYR A 33 -10.30 -0.42 6.30
C TYR A 33 -9.72 -1.11 5.06
N GLU A 34 -10.53 -1.37 4.05
CA GLU A 34 -10.10 -2.00 2.79
C GLU A 34 -9.06 -1.15 2.04
N GLN A 35 -9.24 0.17 1.99
CA GLN A 35 -8.27 1.10 1.41
C GLN A 35 -6.93 1.06 2.15
N LYS A 36 -6.95 1.16 3.49
CA LYS A 36 -5.73 1.06 4.31
C LYS A 36 -5.02 -0.28 4.11
N ARG A 37 -5.79 -1.38 4.04
CA ARG A 37 -5.24 -2.71 3.79
C ARG A 37 -4.58 -2.80 2.42
N LYS A 38 -5.24 -2.31 1.36
CA LYS A 38 -4.70 -2.28 -0.01
C LYS A 38 -3.43 -1.44 -0.11
N VAL A 39 -3.40 -0.26 0.52
CA VAL A 39 -2.19 0.59 0.57
C VAL A 39 -1.06 -0.11 1.31
N ARG A 40 -1.33 -0.78 2.43
CA ARG A 40 -0.33 -1.53 3.20
C ARG A 40 0.23 -2.71 2.40
N GLU A 41 -0.62 -3.46 1.72
CA GLU A 41 -0.19 -4.56 0.83
C GLU A 41 0.65 -4.04 -0.34
N GLY A 42 0.24 -2.93 -0.97
CA GLY A 42 1.02 -2.27 -2.01
C GLY A 42 2.40 -1.84 -1.54
N ARG A 43 2.48 -1.22 -0.34
CA ARG A 43 3.76 -0.83 0.28
C ARG A 43 4.66 -2.02 0.59
N LYS A 44 4.10 -3.12 1.10
CA LYS A 44 4.89 -4.35 1.34
C LYS A 44 5.45 -4.92 0.05
N LYS A 45 4.65 -4.96 -1.02
CA LYS A 45 5.09 -5.40 -2.35
C LYS A 45 6.19 -4.50 -2.90
N SER A 46 6.03 -3.18 -2.81
CA SER A 46 7.06 -2.24 -3.26
C SER A 46 8.33 -2.31 -2.41
N GLN A 47 8.23 -2.47 -1.09
CA GLN A 47 9.38 -2.65 -0.20
C GLN A 47 10.15 -3.95 -0.46
N HIS A 48 9.46 -5.01 -0.86
CA HIS A 48 10.12 -6.27 -1.26
C HIS A 48 10.79 -6.18 -2.63
N HIS A 49 10.31 -5.27 -3.51
CA HIS A 49 10.91 -4.99 -4.82
C HIS A 49 12.04 -3.95 -4.76
N THR A 50 12.09 -3.09 -3.75
CA THR A 50 13.26 -2.25 -3.49
C THR A 50 14.37 -3.12 -2.92
N ALA A 51 15.13 -3.76 -3.80
CA ALA A 51 16.37 -4.44 -3.43
C ALA A 51 17.30 -3.40 -2.79
N THR A 52 17.53 -3.52 -1.49
CA THR A 52 18.59 -2.77 -0.82
C THR A 52 19.93 -3.16 -1.44
N LEU A 53 20.66 -2.19 -1.95
CA LEU A 53 22.01 -2.39 -2.48
C LEU A 53 22.89 -2.93 -1.34
N LYS A 54 23.32 -4.18 -1.46
CA LYS A 54 24.30 -4.78 -0.56
C LYS A 54 25.68 -4.45 -1.09
N GLU A 55 26.30 -3.40 -0.56
CA GLU A 55 27.67 -3.05 -0.91
C GLU A 55 28.66 -4.00 -0.25
N ILE A 56 29.66 -4.45 -1.01
CA ILE A 56 30.70 -5.38 -0.55
C ILE A 56 32.01 -4.62 -0.49
N ARG A 57 32.63 -4.55 0.70
CA ARG A 57 33.90 -3.84 0.92
C ARG A 57 35.07 -4.82 0.92
N LEU A 58 35.93 -4.69 -0.08
CA LEU A 58 37.15 -5.49 -0.24
C LEU A 58 38.38 -4.68 0.24
N ARG A 59 39.32 -5.35 0.91
CA ARG A 59 40.62 -4.79 1.31
C ARG A 59 41.76 -5.48 0.54
N PRO A 60 42.91 -4.82 0.30
CA PRO A 60 44.03 -5.43 -0.41
C PRO A 60 44.60 -6.70 0.24
N GLU A 61 44.48 -6.82 1.57
CA GLU A 61 44.91 -8.00 2.35
C GLU A 61 43.82 -9.09 2.50
N THR A 62 42.79 -9.07 1.66
CA THR A 62 41.70 -10.07 1.75
C THR A 62 42.21 -11.45 1.28
N ASP A 63 42.14 -12.45 2.16
CA ASP A 63 42.53 -13.82 1.85
C ASP A 63 41.63 -14.47 0.78
N LYS A 64 42.14 -15.46 0.04
CA LYS A 64 41.40 -16.16 -1.04
C LYS A 64 40.08 -16.76 -0.53
N HIS A 65 40.06 -17.26 0.71
CA HIS A 65 38.84 -17.81 1.29
C HIS A 65 37.78 -16.71 1.53
N ASP A 66 38.20 -15.56 2.04
CA ASP A 66 37.31 -14.43 2.36
C ASP A 66 36.76 -13.77 1.09
N LEU A 67 37.49 -13.85 -0.03
CA LEU A 67 37.00 -13.46 -1.35
C LEU A 67 35.87 -14.37 -1.84
N SER A 68 36.00 -15.68 -1.65
CA SER A 68 35.03 -16.69 -2.13
C SER A 68 33.68 -16.64 -1.42
N ILE A 69 33.65 -16.13 -0.18
CA ILE A 69 32.41 -15.96 0.60
C ILE A 69 31.70 -14.66 0.24
N LYS A 70 32.45 -13.66 -0.25
CA LYS A 70 31.94 -12.32 -0.57
C LYS A 70 31.52 -12.15 -2.02
N LEU A 71 31.92 -13.04 -2.94
CA LEU A 71 31.55 -13.01 -4.36
C LEU A 71 30.26 -13.81 -4.60
#